data_AF-A0A7Y5LI63-F1
#
_entry.id   AF-A0A7Y5LI63-F1
#
_cell.length_a   1.000
_cell.length_b   1.000
_cell.length_c   1.000
_cell.angle_alpha   90.00
_cell.angle_beta   90.00
_cell.angle_gamma   90.00
#
_symmetry.space_group_name_H-M   'P 1'
#
loop_
_entity.id
_entity.type
_entity.pdbx_description
1 polymer ?
#
loop_
_entity_poly.entity_id
_entity_poly.type
_entity_poly.pdbx_seq_one_letter_code
_entity_poly.pdbx_strand_id
1 'polypeptide(L)'
;MKLQHTLAVALLFVLPAFAQDYRAKVQGVITDPSQAVVVGAEVNLLNQNTGVSTSRLTNETGQYAFDFVEPGTYTITVTLPGFAKFVQENIQVQVRGDVTVNASLQPGAVTETINVTGTAVALQFNTSTMELTVDRKMLDSMPIMQRNPFTLALLDPAVVNRYWDVAHRNPFYMWAASQIDVGGNTTMKNDLLLDGSPIQIGVKGSYSPPMDAVQEFSVQQNSVDAEFGHSAGGIMSVGMKSGTNEFHGTAYYFGRNPKVNARTNSVLNTPNLVRNHIWGGTIGNPIVKNKLFTFTSYEGWRSQEPNATI
;
A
#
# COMPACT_ATOMS: atom_id res chain seq x y z
N MET A 1 2.55 44.09 -22.03
CA MET A 1 3.26 44.20 -20.74
C MET A 1 2.38 43.85 -19.52
N LYS A 2 1.46 42.86 -19.63
CA LYS A 2 0.56 42.44 -18.53
C LYS A 2 0.45 40.91 -18.37
N LEU A 3 1.40 40.15 -18.92
CA LEU A 3 1.45 38.68 -18.80
C LEU A 3 2.54 38.19 -17.84
N GLN A 4 3.54 39.02 -17.57
CA GLN A 4 4.68 38.66 -16.71
C GLN A 4 4.35 38.76 -15.21
N HIS A 5 3.36 39.55 -14.83
CA HIS A 5 2.96 39.72 -13.43
C HIS A 5 2.01 38.61 -12.95
N THR A 6 1.23 38.01 -13.85
CA THR A 6 0.32 36.90 -13.54
C THR A 6 1.05 35.58 -13.32
N LEU A 7 2.18 35.36 -14.00
CA LEU A 7 3.02 34.16 -13.85
C LEU A 7 3.80 34.16 -12.52
N ALA A 8 4.16 35.35 -12.02
CA ALA A 8 4.90 35.49 -10.76
C ALA A 8 4.03 35.27 -9.51
N VAL A 9 2.72 35.58 -9.58
CA VAL A 9 1.77 35.34 -8.47
C VAL A 9 1.33 33.88 -8.39
N ALA A 10 1.31 33.14 -9.51
CA ALA A 10 1.04 31.71 -9.51
C ALA A 10 2.19 30.87 -8.92
N LEU A 11 3.42 31.39 -8.90
CA LEU A 11 4.59 30.69 -8.36
C LEU A 11 4.71 30.82 -6.82
N LEU A 12 3.97 31.75 -6.20
CA LEU A 12 4.05 32.04 -4.76
C LEU A 12 3.09 31.20 -3.89
N PHE A 13 2.33 30.28 -4.48
CA PHE A 13 1.38 29.40 -3.77
C PHE A 13 1.72 27.91 -3.82
N VAL A 14 2.96 27.54 -4.17
CA VAL A 14 3.45 26.17 -3.98
C VAL A 14 3.95 26.02 -2.55
N LEU A 15 3.04 26.12 -1.58
CA LEU A 15 3.28 25.49 -0.27
C LEU A 15 3.12 23.99 -0.49
N PRO A 16 4.13 23.15 -0.18
CA PRO A 16 3.93 21.71 -0.16
C PRO A 16 2.89 21.41 0.94
N ALA A 17 1.68 21.07 0.52
CA ALA A 17 0.68 20.54 1.43
C ALA A 17 1.15 19.15 1.88
N PHE A 18 1.89 19.09 2.99
CA PHE A 18 2.36 17.85 3.65
C PHE A 18 1.24 17.04 4.31
N ALA A 19 -0.01 17.20 3.86
CA ALA A 19 -1.18 16.57 4.48
C ALA A 19 -1.59 15.24 3.82
N GLN A 20 -0.96 14.86 2.70
CA GLN A 20 -1.20 13.58 2.04
C GLN A 20 0.02 12.68 2.27
N ASP A 21 -0.15 11.63 3.07
CA ASP A 21 0.94 10.70 3.37
C ASP A 21 0.46 9.25 3.36
N TYR A 22 1.21 8.39 2.68
CA TYR A 22 0.99 6.95 2.65
C TYR A 22 1.94 6.21 3.60
N ARG A 23 2.94 6.91 4.14
CA ARG A 23 3.96 6.34 5.00
C ARG A 23 3.39 6.05 6.38
N ALA A 24 4.01 5.10 7.04
CA ALA A 24 3.65 4.60 8.34
C ALA A 24 4.34 5.35 9.48
N LYS A 25 3.91 5.04 10.70
CA LYS A 25 4.57 5.42 11.94
C LYS A 25 5.06 4.16 12.66
N VAL A 26 6.30 4.20 13.14
CA VAL A 26 6.86 3.15 14.00
C VAL A 26 7.24 3.77 15.33
N GLN A 27 6.65 3.29 16.43
CA GLN A 27 6.87 3.85 17.76
C GLN A 27 6.98 2.76 18.81
N GLY A 28 7.38 3.12 20.02
CA GLY A 28 7.50 2.16 21.10
C GLY A 28 8.01 2.78 22.38
N VAL A 29 7.96 1.97 23.44
CA VAL A 29 8.53 2.28 24.75
C VAL A 29 9.61 1.27 25.06
N ILE A 30 10.71 1.77 25.62
CA ILE A 30 11.83 0.95 26.06
C ILE A 30 11.84 0.92 27.58
N THR A 31 11.76 -0.28 28.14
CA THR A 31 11.76 -0.52 29.58
C THR A 31 12.89 -1.44 29.99
N ASP A 32 13.19 -1.50 31.28
CA ASP A 32 14.07 -2.50 31.89
C ASP A 32 13.25 -3.67 32.49
N PRO A 33 13.88 -4.69 33.10
CA PRO A 33 13.15 -5.81 33.72
C PRO A 33 12.31 -5.41 34.93
N SER A 34 12.61 -4.26 35.54
CA SER A 34 11.84 -3.67 36.64
C SER A 34 10.65 -2.83 36.16
N GLN A 35 10.43 -2.75 34.84
CA GLN A 35 9.44 -1.89 34.17
C GLN A 35 9.73 -0.39 34.28
N ALA A 36 10.96 -0.01 34.66
CA ALA A 36 11.40 1.38 34.60
C ALA A 36 11.68 1.77 33.15
N VAL A 37 11.33 3.02 32.79
CA VAL A 37 11.59 3.55 31.44
C VAL A 37 13.07 3.82 31.24
N VAL A 38 13.58 3.50 30.04
CA VAL A 38 14.98 3.68 29.70
C VAL A 38 15.16 4.91 28.80
N VAL A 39 15.80 5.94 29.36
CA VAL A 39 16.05 7.24 28.69
C VAL A 39 17.41 7.22 27.99
N GLY A 40 17.48 7.82 26.79
CA GLY A 40 18.72 7.99 26.04
C GLY A 40 19.22 6.72 25.32
N ALA A 41 18.40 5.67 25.22
CA ALA A 41 18.72 4.50 24.41
C ALA A 41 18.68 4.86 22.91
N GLU A 42 19.69 4.44 22.16
CA GLU A 42 19.72 4.60 20.70
C GLU A 42 18.88 3.50 20.06
N VAL A 43 17.88 3.92 19.29
CA VAL A 43 17.01 3.06 18.49
C VAL A 43 17.36 3.28 17.03
N ASN A 44 17.79 2.22 16.35
CA ASN A 44 18.07 2.21 14.92
C ASN A 44 17.00 1.40 14.19
N LEU A 45 16.31 2.03 13.25
CA LEU A 45 15.32 1.41 12.37
C LEU A 45 15.95 1.21 10.99
N LEU A 46 16.16 -0.05 10.61
CA LEU A 46 16.79 -0.45 9.34
C LEU A 46 15.75 -1.07 8.40
N ASN A 47 15.59 -0.50 7.20
CA ASN A 47 14.82 -1.14 6.13
C ASN A 47 15.68 -2.26 5.51
N GLN A 48 15.19 -3.50 5.56
CA GLN A 48 15.94 -4.66 5.08
C GLN A 48 16.09 -4.69 3.54
N ASN A 49 15.14 -4.12 2.80
CA ASN A 49 15.12 -4.13 1.34
C ASN A 49 16.01 -3.04 0.73
N THR A 50 16.08 -1.87 1.37
CA THR A 50 16.82 -0.70 0.87
C THR A 50 18.11 -0.43 1.64
N GLY A 51 18.33 -1.08 2.79
CA GLY A 51 19.50 -0.82 3.64
C GLY A 51 19.54 0.58 4.25
N VAL A 52 18.47 1.37 4.10
CA VAL A 52 18.36 2.70 4.70
C VAL A 52 18.09 2.56 6.20
N SER A 53 18.92 3.22 7.00
CA SER A 53 18.83 3.22 8.46
C SER A 53 18.55 4.62 9.00
N THR A 54 17.65 4.72 9.98
CA THR A 54 17.41 5.95 10.73
C THR A 54 17.55 5.69 12.22
N SER A 55 18.38 6.47 12.91
CA SER A 55 18.51 6.41 14.37
C SER A 55 17.74 7.53 15.08
N ARG A 56 17.21 7.24 16.26
CA ARG A 56 16.60 8.17 17.22
C ARG A 56 16.98 7.76 18.65
N LEU A 57 17.01 8.73 19.55
CA LEU A 57 17.18 8.47 20.99
C LEU A 57 15.81 8.41 21.67
N THR A 58 15.68 7.59 22.71
CA THR A 58 14.49 7.63 23.57
C THR A 58 14.42 8.92 24.37
N ASN A 59 13.20 9.44 24.53
CA ASN A 59 12.92 10.64 25.31
C ASN A 59 12.86 10.36 26.83
N GLU A 60 12.49 11.37 27.63
CA GLU A 60 12.38 11.30 29.09
C GLU A 60 11.35 10.27 29.60
N THR A 61 10.40 9.86 28.76
CA THR A 61 9.40 8.82 29.07
C THR A 61 9.79 7.45 28.50
N GLY A 62 11.02 7.29 28.00
CA GLY A 62 11.53 6.06 27.38
C GLY A 62 10.90 5.74 26.02
N GLN A 63 10.19 6.69 25.42
CA GLN A 63 9.50 6.52 24.15
C GLN A 63 10.39 6.92 22.98
N TYR A 64 10.16 6.28 21.84
CA TYR A 64 10.70 6.68 20.55
C TYR A 64 9.61 6.68 19.48
N ALA A 65 9.80 7.48 18.45
CA ALA A 65 8.93 7.49 17.28
C ALA A 65 9.73 7.78 16.01
N PHE A 66 9.40 7.06 14.95
CA PHE A 66 9.78 7.31 13.57
C PHE A 66 8.52 7.61 12.80
N ASP A 67 8.38 8.86 12.39
CA ASP A 67 7.35 9.28 11.45
C ASP A 67 7.84 9.08 10.02
N PHE A 68 6.91 9.00 9.06
CA PHE A 68 7.22 8.93 7.63
C PHE A 68 8.04 7.69 7.23
N VAL A 69 7.74 6.54 7.82
CA VAL A 69 8.40 5.27 7.51
C VAL A 69 7.79 4.67 6.25
N GLU A 70 8.60 4.44 5.22
CA GLU A 70 8.12 3.77 4.01
C GLU A 70 7.60 2.35 4.32
N PRO A 71 6.55 1.88 3.65
CA PRO A 71 6.09 0.50 3.82
C PRO A 71 7.18 -0.51 3.43
N GLY A 72 7.36 -1.56 4.23
CA GLY A 72 8.42 -2.53 4.02
C GLY A 72 8.69 -3.42 5.22
N THR A 73 9.78 -4.18 5.16
CA THR A 73 10.23 -5.04 6.26
C THR A 73 11.43 -4.40 6.95
N TYR A 74 11.33 -4.28 8.27
CA TYR A 74 12.27 -3.55 9.09
C TYR A 74 12.89 -4.41 10.18
N THR A 75 14.07 -3.98 10.62
CA THR A 75 14.73 -4.46 11.84
C THR A 75 14.93 -3.28 12.78
N ILE A 76 14.51 -3.44 14.03
CA ILE A 76 14.78 -2.47 15.09
C ILE A 76 15.92 -2.99 15.94
N THR A 77 16.92 -2.15 16.14
CA THR A 77 18.03 -2.40 17.06
C THR A 77 18.03 -1.33 18.14
N VAL A 78 18.07 -1.74 19.40
CA VAL A 78 18.19 -0.85 20.54
C VAL A 78 19.52 -1.08 21.24
N THR A 79 20.26 0.00 21.48
CA THR A 79 21.55 -0.02 22.16
C THR A 79 21.66 1.08 23.20
N LEU A 80 22.12 0.71 24.39
CA LEU A 80 22.49 1.64 25.46
C LEU A 80 23.67 1.07 26.24
N PRO A 81 24.73 1.84 26.52
CA PRO A 81 25.84 1.36 27.36
C PRO A 81 25.35 0.87 28.73
N GLY A 82 25.83 -0.31 29.14
CA GLY A 82 25.40 -0.97 30.39
C GLY A 82 24.20 -1.92 30.23
N PHE A 83 23.62 -2.01 29.03
CA PHE A 83 22.57 -2.95 28.68
C PHE A 83 23.00 -3.87 27.53
N ALA A 84 22.42 -5.06 27.49
CA ALA A 84 22.50 -5.97 26.36
C ALA A 84 21.78 -5.36 25.13
N LYS A 85 22.32 -5.64 23.94
CA LYS A 85 21.74 -5.18 22.68
C LYS A 85 20.43 -5.92 22.42
N PHE A 86 19.37 -5.18 22.11
CA PHE A 86 18.10 -5.78 21.68
C PHE A 86 17.95 -5.64 20.16
N VAL A 87 17.57 -6.73 19.49
CA VAL A 87 17.31 -6.76 18.05
C VAL A 87 16.00 -7.47 17.80
N GLN A 88 15.09 -6.80 17.11
CA GLN A 88 13.87 -7.40 16.61
C GLN A 88 13.83 -7.31 15.08
N GLU A 89 13.70 -8.46 14.45
CA GLU A 89 13.72 -8.62 13.00
C GLU A 89 12.31 -8.83 12.44
N ASN A 90 12.17 -8.71 11.12
CA ASN A 90 10.94 -9.04 10.38
C ASN A 90 9.71 -8.23 10.82
N ILE A 91 9.90 -6.97 11.21
CA ILE A 91 8.80 -6.06 11.52
C ILE A 91 8.18 -5.62 10.21
N GLN A 92 6.94 -6.03 9.95
CA GLN A 92 6.19 -5.63 8.76
C GLN A 92 5.52 -4.28 8.99
N VAL A 93 5.87 -3.31 8.15
CA VAL A 93 5.30 -1.96 8.16
C VAL A 93 4.44 -1.81 6.91
N GLN A 94 3.14 -1.61 7.12
CA GLN A 94 2.13 -1.48 6.06
C GLN A 94 1.86 -0.01 5.72
N VAL A 95 1.20 0.25 4.59
CA VAL A 95 0.78 1.60 4.18
C VAL A 95 -0.07 2.20 5.30
N ARG A 96 0.29 3.40 5.75
CA ARG A 96 -0.39 4.14 6.83
C ARG A 96 -0.53 3.35 8.14
N GLY A 97 0.31 2.34 8.36
CA GLY A 97 0.31 1.57 9.60
C GLY A 97 0.82 2.38 10.81
N ASP A 98 0.26 2.12 11.98
CA ASP A 98 0.82 2.52 13.27
C ASP A 98 1.36 1.26 13.96
N VAL A 99 2.68 1.06 13.90
CA VAL A 99 3.34 -0.14 14.41
C VAL A 99 4.00 0.20 15.74
N THR A 100 3.53 -0.44 16.82
CA THR A 100 4.13 -0.32 18.15
C THR A 100 5.06 -1.49 18.44
N VAL A 101 6.33 -1.19 18.72
CA VAL A 101 7.35 -2.18 19.09
C VAL A 101 7.95 -1.80 20.43
N ASN A 102 7.52 -2.46 21.50
CA ASN A 102 8.10 -2.25 22.82
C ASN A 102 9.31 -3.17 23.01
N ALA A 103 10.35 -2.67 23.65
CA ALA A 103 11.56 -3.42 23.93
C ALA A 103 11.85 -3.42 25.43
N SER A 104 12.32 -4.56 25.95
CA SER A 104 12.82 -4.66 27.33
C SER A 104 14.33 -4.91 27.30
N LEU A 105 15.11 -3.94 27.75
CA LEU A 105 16.57 -4.02 27.79
C LEU A 105 17.03 -4.72 29.06
N GLN A 106 17.80 -5.79 28.92
CA GLN A 106 18.39 -6.49 30.05
C GLN A 106 19.71 -5.81 30.45
N PRO A 107 19.96 -5.53 31.74
CA PRO A 107 21.27 -5.11 32.20
C PRO A 107 22.33 -6.15 31.81
N GLY A 108 23.43 -5.73 31.20
CA GLY A 108 24.41 -6.65 30.63
C GLY A 108 25.49 -5.95 29.81
N ALA A 109 26.53 -6.68 29.42
CA ALA A 109 27.53 -6.16 28.51
C ALA A 109 26.93 -6.01 27.10
N VAL A 110 27.34 -4.97 26.36
CA VAL A 110 26.87 -4.68 24.98
C VAL A 110 27.13 -5.85 24.01
N THR A 111 27.99 -6.80 24.38
CA THR A 111 28.29 -8.02 23.60
C THR A 111 27.16 -9.04 23.60
N GLU A 112 26.26 -9.02 24.58
CA GLU A 112 25.10 -9.92 24.61
C GLU A 112 23.97 -9.35 23.74
N THR A 113 23.48 -10.14 22.80
CA THR A 113 22.41 -9.75 21.87
C THR A 113 21.17 -10.61 22.09
N ILE A 114 20.03 -9.98 22.31
CA ILE A 114 18.72 -10.64 22.36
C ILE A 114 18.06 -10.48 20.98
N ASN A 115 17.94 -11.59 20.26
CA ASN A 115 17.21 -11.64 18.98
C ASN A 115 15.77 -12.07 19.22
N VAL A 116 14.81 -11.19 18.92
CA VAL A 116 13.38 -11.51 18.86
C VAL A 116 12.99 -11.71 17.40
N THR A 117 12.73 -12.97 17.02
CA THR A 117 12.29 -13.33 15.66
C THR A 117 10.77 -13.39 15.51
N GLY A 118 10.02 -13.09 16.57
CA GLY A 118 8.56 -13.06 16.53
C GLY A 118 8.04 -11.85 15.77
N THR A 119 7.06 -12.07 14.89
CA THR A 119 6.37 -11.00 14.17
C THR A 119 5.74 -10.04 15.19
N ALA A 120 6.13 -8.77 15.17
CA ALA A 120 5.47 -7.76 15.99
C ALA A 120 3.99 -7.71 15.60
N VAL A 121 3.08 -7.77 16.58
CA VAL A 121 1.66 -7.55 16.33
C VAL A 121 1.49 -6.09 15.97
N ALA A 122 1.22 -5.79 14.70
CA ALA A 122 0.81 -4.47 14.26
C ALA A 122 -0.59 -4.19 14.84
N LEU A 123 -0.64 -3.70 16.08
CA LEU A 123 -1.87 -3.29 16.72
C LEU A 123 -2.09 -1.80 16.47
N GLN A 124 -3.07 -1.47 15.64
CA GLN A 124 -3.52 -0.09 15.44
C GLN A 124 -4.32 0.35 16.68
N PHE A 125 -3.68 1.03 17.63
CA PHE A 125 -4.34 1.52 18.84
C PHE A 125 -5.16 2.81 18.63
N ASN A 126 -4.95 3.51 17.50
CA ASN A 126 -5.41 4.88 17.29
C ASN A 126 -6.52 5.05 16.25
N THR A 127 -7.06 3.97 15.68
CA THR A 127 -8.09 4.04 14.62
C THR A 127 -9.36 3.30 15.04
N SER A 128 -10.52 3.90 14.78
CA SER A 128 -11.85 3.27 14.98
C SER A 128 -12.43 2.68 13.68
N THR A 129 -11.68 2.78 12.58
CA THR A 129 -12.10 2.41 11.24
C THR A 129 -12.01 0.90 11.02
N MET A 130 -13.00 0.33 10.32
CA MET A 130 -12.90 -1.06 9.84
C MET A 130 -12.12 -1.05 8.52
N GLU A 131 -10.92 -1.63 8.56
CA GLU A 131 -10.00 -1.72 7.42
C GLU A 131 -9.75 -3.19 7.04
N LEU A 132 -9.82 -3.49 5.75
CA LEU A 132 -9.24 -4.70 5.18
C LEU A 132 -8.01 -4.33 4.37
N THR A 133 -6.87 -4.88 4.77
CA THR A 133 -5.61 -4.76 4.03
C THR A 133 -5.27 -6.07 3.34
N VAL A 134 -5.14 -6.02 2.02
CA VAL A 134 -4.71 -7.13 1.17
C VAL A 134 -3.22 -6.97 0.89
N ASP A 135 -2.42 -7.82 1.53
CA ASP A 135 -0.98 -7.80 1.39
C ASP A 135 -0.50 -8.34 0.04
N ARG A 136 0.78 -8.08 -0.27
CA ARG A 136 1.45 -8.56 -1.47
C ARG A 136 1.33 -10.07 -1.71
N LYS A 137 1.42 -10.88 -0.67
CA LYS A 137 1.41 -12.34 -0.82
C LYS A 137 0.04 -12.81 -1.31
N MET A 138 -1.02 -12.20 -0.77
CA MET A 138 -2.38 -12.45 -1.22
C MET A 138 -2.57 -11.93 -2.65
N LEU A 139 -2.12 -10.70 -2.96
CA LEU A 139 -2.13 -10.14 -4.33
C LEU A 139 -1.51 -11.06 -5.38
N ASP A 140 -0.33 -11.60 -5.09
CA ASP A 140 0.44 -12.44 -6.02
C ASP A 140 -0.22 -13.83 -6.22
N SER A 141 -0.99 -14.31 -5.24
CA SER A 141 -1.64 -15.63 -5.28
C SER A 141 -3.06 -15.64 -5.86
N MET A 142 -3.68 -14.47 -5.97
CA MET A 142 -5.10 -14.36 -6.31
C MET A 142 -5.33 -14.31 -7.82
N PRO A 143 -6.20 -15.18 -8.37
CA PRO A 143 -6.58 -15.12 -9.78
C PRO A 143 -7.60 -14.00 -10.01
N ILE A 144 -7.11 -12.78 -10.24
CA ILE A 144 -7.97 -11.63 -10.56
C ILE A 144 -8.14 -11.53 -12.08
N MET A 145 -9.32 -11.89 -12.56
CA MET A 145 -9.57 -12.05 -13.99
C MET A 145 -9.40 -10.76 -14.81
N GLN A 146 -9.64 -9.59 -14.20
CA GLN A 146 -9.46 -8.27 -14.84
C GLN A 146 -8.19 -7.54 -14.39
N ARG A 147 -7.39 -8.12 -13.49
CA ARG A 147 -6.17 -7.50 -12.96
C ARG A 147 -6.34 -6.02 -12.57
N ASN A 148 -7.51 -5.70 -12.00
CA ASN A 148 -7.83 -4.38 -11.49
C ASN A 148 -7.71 -4.41 -9.95
N PRO A 149 -6.74 -3.71 -9.35
CA PRO A 149 -6.52 -3.75 -7.91
C PRO A 149 -7.74 -3.26 -7.10
N PHE A 150 -8.54 -2.34 -7.62
CA PHE A 150 -9.74 -1.86 -6.91
C PHE A 150 -10.82 -2.94 -6.74
N THR A 151 -10.78 -4.03 -7.52
CA THR A 151 -11.71 -5.14 -7.36
C THR A 151 -11.42 -5.99 -6.12
N LEU A 152 -10.25 -5.83 -5.49
CA LEU A 152 -9.89 -6.49 -4.24
C LEU A 152 -10.74 -6.05 -3.06
N ALA A 153 -11.35 -4.86 -3.13
CA ALA A 153 -12.35 -4.44 -2.16
C ALA A 153 -13.47 -5.48 -2.00
N LEU A 154 -13.79 -6.24 -3.05
CA LEU A 154 -14.82 -7.29 -3.01
C LEU A 154 -14.47 -8.48 -2.11
N LEU A 155 -13.26 -8.55 -1.56
CA LEU A 155 -12.89 -9.52 -0.53
C LEU A 155 -13.44 -9.15 0.84
N ASP A 156 -13.71 -7.87 1.06
CA ASP A 156 -14.40 -7.41 2.26
C ASP A 156 -15.90 -7.75 2.12
N PRO A 157 -16.48 -8.52 3.05
CA PRO A 157 -17.88 -8.92 2.99
C PRO A 157 -18.87 -7.74 3.06
N ALA A 158 -18.44 -6.56 3.51
CA ALA A 158 -19.27 -5.37 3.54
C ALA A 158 -19.23 -4.56 2.23
N VAL A 159 -18.45 -4.99 1.25
CA VAL A 159 -18.38 -4.34 -0.07
C VAL A 159 -19.37 -5.00 -1.02
N VAL A 160 -20.28 -4.20 -1.58
CA VAL A 160 -21.30 -4.68 -2.52
C VAL A 160 -20.86 -4.37 -3.95
N ASN A 161 -20.75 -5.43 -4.75
CA ASN A 161 -20.48 -5.37 -6.19
C ASN A 161 -21.61 -4.64 -6.95
N ARG A 162 -21.29 -3.54 -7.63
CA ARG A 162 -22.22 -2.76 -8.46
C ARG A 162 -21.82 -2.68 -9.93
N TYR A 163 -20.82 -3.48 -10.32
CA TYR A 163 -20.43 -3.61 -11.72
C TYR A 163 -21.57 -4.24 -12.53
N TRP A 164 -21.83 -3.67 -13.71
CA TRP A 164 -22.89 -4.16 -14.61
C TRP A 164 -22.61 -5.58 -15.11
N ASP A 165 -21.35 -5.84 -15.43
CA ASP A 165 -20.84 -7.15 -15.81
C ASP A 165 -19.34 -7.22 -15.50
N VAL A 166 -18.74 -8.32 -15.94
CA VAL A 166 -17.35 -8.64 -15.72
C VAL A 166 -16.39 -7.84 -16.61
N ALA A 167 -16.83 -7.36 -17.78
CA ALA A 167 -16.04 -6.51 -18.66
C ALA A 167 -15.86 -5.10 -18.07
N HIS A 168 -16.90 -4.58 -17.40
CA HIS A 168 -16.87 -3.26 -16.73
C HIS A 168 -15.93 -3.20 -15.51
N ARG A 169 -15.33 -4.33 -15.09
CA ARG A 169 -14.27 -4.38 -14.07
C ARG A 169 -12.88 -4.08 -14.62
N ASN A 170 -12.73 -3.93 -15.93
CA ASN A 170 -11.44 -3.68 -16.57
C ASN A 170 -10.83 -2.34 -16.10
N PRO A 171 -9.52 -2.29 -15.77
CA PRO A 171 -8.85 -1.10 -15.23
C PRO A 171 -8.86 0.11 -16.18
N PHE A 172 -9.07 -0.09 -17.49
CA PHE A 172 -9.17 0.98 -18.48
C PHE A 172 -10.59 1.57 -18.60
N TYR A 173 -11.61 0.93 -18.02
CA TYR A 173 -12.89 1.61 -17.81
C TYR A 173 -12.74 2.53 -16.61
N MET A 174 -12.66 3.84 -16.86
CA MET A 174 -12.41 4.83 -15.80
C MET A 174 -13.43 4.80 -14.65
N TRP A 175 -14.60 4.19 -14.83
CA TRP A 175 -15.64 4.10 -13.80
C TRP A 175 -15.47 2.86 -12.93
N ALA A 176 -14.69 1.88 -13.39
CA ALA A 176 -14.58 0.56 -12.78
C ALA A 176 -14.29 0.66 -11.28
N ALA A 177 -13.21 1.37 -10.92
CA ALA A 177 -12.78 1.53 -9.54
C ALA A 177 -13.84 2.13 -8.59
N SER A 178 -14.86 2.84 -9.10
CA SER A 178 -15.91 3.47 -8.29
C SER A 178 -17.28 2.77 -8.39
N GLN A 179 -17.39 1.66 -9.13
CA GLN A 179 -18.63 0.85 -9.27
C GLN A 179 -18.78 -0.21 -8.17
N ILE A 180 -18.59 0.22 -6.94
CA ILE A 180 -18.70 -0.61 -5.74
C ILE A 180 -19.24 0.24 -4.60
N ASP A 181 -19.98 -0.40 -3.72
CA ASP A 181 -20.45 0.17 -2.47
C ASP A 181 -19.54 -0.32 -1.35
N VAL A 182 -19.09 0.58 -0.49
CA VAL A 182 -18.23 0.29 0.67
C VAL A 182 -18.91 0.90 1.90
N GLY A 183 -19.37 0.06 2.83
CA GLY A 183 -19.99 0.52 4.07
C GLY A 183 -21.37 1.18 3.94
N GLY A 184 -22.03 1.06 2.78
CA GLY A 184 -23.33 1.69 2.50
C GLY A 184 -23.55 1.93 1.00
N ASN A 185 -24.56 2.75 0.65
CA ASN A 185 -24.82 3.12 -0.74
C ASN A 185 -23.89 4.26 -1.20
N THR A 186 -22.65 3.90 -1.51
CA THR A 186 -21.52 4.81 -1.81
C THR A 186 -20.98 4.65 -3.23
N THR A 187 -21.67 3.90 -4.08
CA THR A 187 -21.34 3.79 -5.52
C THR A 187 -21.08 5.17 -6.12
N MET A 188 -19.96 5.31 -6.81
CA MET A 188 -19.49 6.57 -7.41
C MET A 188 -19.16 7.70 -6.42
N LYS A 189 -19.11 7.40 -5.12
CA LYS A 189 -18.85 8.36 -4.03
C LYS A 189 -17.80 7.86 -3.03
N ASN A 190 -17.09 6.77 -3.35
CA ASN A 190 -15.90 6.37 -2.60
C ASN A 190 -14.72 7.21 -3.03
N ASP A 191 -13.75 7.42 -2.14
CA ASP A 191 -12.48 8.05 -2.47
C ASP A 191 -11.46 7.01 -2.98
N LEU A 192 -10.71 7.35 -4.02
CA LEU A 192 -9.67 6.49 -4.61
C LEU A 192 -8.32 7.16 -4.46
N LEU A 193 -7.42 6.49 -3.75
CA LEU A 193 -6.08 6.97 -3.47
C LEU A 193 -5.04 6.06 -4.11
N LEU A 194 -3.97 6.67 -4.63
CA LEU A 194 -2.75 6.00 -5.06
C LEU A 194 -1.58 6.64 -4.32
N ASP A 195 -0.88 5.86 -3.51
CA ASP A 195 0.18 6.35 -2.61
C ASP A 195 -0.29 7.57 -1.80
N GLY A 196 -1.54 7.54 -1.33
CA GLY A 196 -2.18 8.61 -0.55
C GLY A 196 -2.68 9.81 -1.37
N SER A 197 -2.41 9.86 -2.68
CA SER A 197 -2.88 10.94 -3.55
C SER A 197 -4.23 10.59 -4.21
N PRO A 198 -5.23 11.49 -4.19
CA PRO A 198 -6.52 11.24 -4.83
C PRO A 198 -6.37 11.19 -6.35
N ILE A 199 -6.89 10.13 -6.96
CA ILE A 199 -6.82 9.91 -8.42
C ILE A 199 -8.17 10.08 -9.11
N GLN A 200 -9.18 10.58 -8.39
CA GLN A 200 -10.52 10.76 -8.94
C GLN A 200 -10.74 12.12 -9.59
N ILE A 201 -11.47 12.10 -10.71
CA ILE A 201 -12.06 13.27 -11.35
C ILE A 201 -13.58 13.02 -11.43
N GLY A 202 -14.32 13.60 -10.48
CA GLY A 202 -15.72 13.25 -10.25
C GLY A 202 -15.84 11.77 -9.86
N VAL A 203 -16.62 11.01 -10.64
CA VAL A 203 -16.85 9.56 -10.38
C VAL A 203 -15.80 8.65 -11.03
N LYS A 204 -14.85 9.22 -11.79
CA LYS A 204 -13.90 8.49 -12.63
C LYS A 204 -12.55 8.39 -11.95
N GLY A 205 -11.98 7.18 -11.86
CA GLY A 205 -10.57 6.97 -11.54
C GLY A 205 -9.69 7.28 -12.74
N SER A 206 -8.66 8.09 -12.54
CA SER A 206 -7.76 8.56 -13.62
C SER A 206 -6.72 7.52 -14.01
N TYR A 207 -6.39 6.61 -13.09
CA TYR A 207 -5.37 5.59 -13.30
C TYR A 207 -5.66 4.36 -12.44
N SER A 208 -5.34 3.18 -12.95
CA SER A 208 -5.38 1.93 -12.21
C SER A 208 -4.08 1.19 -12.50
N PRO A 209 -3.19 1.03 -11.51
CA PRO A 209 -1.89 0.43 -11.76
C PRO A 209 -2.02 -1.08 -12.06
N PRO A 210 -1.08 -1.66 -12.82
CA PRO A 210 -0.98 -3.10 -12.98
C PRO A 210 -0.85 -3.78 -11.62
N MET A 211 -1.50 -4.92 -11.42
CA MET A 211 -1.44 -5.69 -10.16
C MET A 211 -0.01 -5.97 -9.69
N ASP A 212 0.90 -6.28 -10.62
CA ASP A 212 2.30 -6.55 -10.31
C ASP A 212 3.07 -5.33 -9.77
N ALA A 213 2.55 -4.11 -9.98
CA ALA A 213 3.11 -2.87 -9.44
C ALA A 213 2.53 -2.52 -8.06
N VAL A 214 1.51 -3.23 -7.59
CA VAL A 214 0.84 -2.97 -6.31
C VAL A 214 1.57 -3.71 -5.18
N GLN A 215 2.00 -2.97 -4.17
CA GLN A 215 2.58 -3.51 -2.95
C GLN A 215 1.48 -3.92 -1.96
N GLU A 216 0.44 -3.10 -1.85
CA GLU A 216 -0.65 -3.28 -0.90
C GLU A 216 -1.92 -2.61 -1.41
N PHE A 217 -3.07 -3.21 -1.09
CA PHE A 217 -4.37 -2.61 -1.28
C PHE A 217 -5.08 -2.54 0.07
N SER A 218 -5.64 -1.40 0.43
CA SER A 218 -6.52 -1.30 1.58
C SER A 218 -7.87 -0.70 1.22
N VAL A 219 -8.91 -1.21 1.88
CA VAL A 219 -10.27 -0.66 1.83
C VAL A 219 -10.72 -0.36 3.24
N GLN A 220 -11.21 0.86 3.43
CA GLN A 220 -11.70 1.35 4.72
C GLN A 220 -13.18 1.70 4.61
N GLN A 221 -13.95 1.21 5.58
CA GLN A 221 -15.38 1.48 5.69
C GLN A 221 -15.65 2.56 6.73
N ASN A 222 -16.59 3.46 6.44
CA ASN A 222 -17.02 4.51 7.36
C ASN A 222 -15.84 5.31 7.93
N SER A 223 -14.89 5.67 7.06
CA SER A 223 -13.75 6.48 7.50
C SER A 223 -14.25 7.85 7.95
N VAL A 224 -14.04 8.14 9.23
CA VAL A 224 -14.47 9.39 9.90
C VAL A 224 -13.31 10.38 10.08
N ASP A 225 -12.11 10.02 9.63
CA ASP A 225 -10.93 10.86 9.80
C ASP A 225 -10.97 12.06 8.87
N ALA A 226 -10.65 13.24 9.41
CA ALA A 226 -10.81 14.54 8.76
C ALA A 226 -9.87 14.76 7.55
N GLU A 227 -8.88 13.89 7.36
CA GLU A 227 -7.99 13.92 6.21
C GLU A 227 -8.65 13.46 4.91
N PHE A 228 -9.79 12.76 5.01
CA PHE A 228 -10.56 12.30 3.87
C PHE A 228 -11.77 13.20 3.67
N GLY A 229 -11.81 13.90 2.52
CA GLY A 229 -12.82 14.93 2.24
C GLY A 229 -13.77 14.63 1.09
N HIS A 230 -13.46 13.63 0.25
CA HIS A 230 -14.21 13.34 -0.98
C HIS A 230 -14.91 11.98 -0.96
N SER A 231 -15.07 11.38 0.21
CA SER A 231 -15.77 10.11 0.40
C SER A 231 -17.14 10.29 1.03
N ALA A 232 -18.13 9.51 0.57
CA ALA A 232 -19.40 9.27 1.27
C ALA A 232 -19.32 8.12 2.28
N GLY A 233 -18.13 7.58 2.54
CA GLY A 233 -17.85 6.59 3.59
C GLY A 233 -16.72 5.62 3.25
N GLY A 234 -16.59 5.20 1.99
CA GLY A 234 -15.58 4.25 1.52
C GLY A 234 -14.30 4.89 1.01
N ILE A 235 -13.15 4.36 1.43
CA ILE A 235 -11.84 4.76 0.91
C ILE A 235 -11.14 3.53 0.40
N MET A 236 -10.59 3.62 -0.81
CA MET A 236 -9.74 2.58 -1.38
C MET A 236 -8.38 3.17 -1.68
N SER A 237 -7.35 2.60 -1.06
CA SER A 237 -5.97 3.03 -1.21
C SER A 237 -5.15 1.93 -1.86
N VAL A 238 -4.38 2.31 -2.87
CA VAL A 238 -3.41 1.44 -3.52
C VAL A 238 -2.02 1.98 -3.21
N GLY A 239 -1.17 1.15 -2.59
CA GLY A 239 0.25 1.42 -2.42
C GLY A 239 1.07 0.77 -3.53
N MET A 240 1.91 1.53 -4.21
CA MET A 240 2.81 1.02 -5.26
C MET A 240 4.10 0.43 -4.66
N LYS A 241 4.70 -0.52 -5.39
CA LYS A 241 6.04 -1.04 -5.08
C LYS A 241 7.10 0.04 -5.31
N SER A 242 8.10 0.05 -4.44
CA SER A 242 9.32 0.85 -4.57
C SER A 242 10.51 -0.02 -5.02
N GLY A 243 11.59 0.63 -5.46
CA GLY A 243 12.82 -0.07 -5.82
C GLY A 243 13.60 -0.54 -4.60
N THR A 244 14.40 -1.61 -4.74
CA THR A 244 15.20 -2.18 -3.65
C THR A 244 16.69 -2.23 -4.01
N ASN A 245 17.54 -2.66 -3.07
CA ASN A 245 18.97 -2.90 -3.34
C ASN A 245 19.23 -4.10 -4.25
N GLU A 246 18.24 -4.99 -4.39
CA GLU A 246 18.36 -6.17 -5.23
C GLU A 246 17.74 -5.89 -6.59
N PHE A 247 18.40 -6.42 -7.62
CA PHE A 247 17.80 -6.43 -8.94
C PHE A 247 16.73 -7.51 -8.97
N HIS A 248 15.47 -7.12 -9.19
CA HIS A 248 14.37 -8.07 -9.35
C HIS A 248 13.37 -7.55 -10.37
N GLY A 249 12.62 -8.47 -10.96
CA GLY A 249 11.59 -8.13 -11.92
C GLY A 249 10.64 -9.28 -12.18
N THR A 250 9.52 -8.96 -12.79
CA THR A 250 8.54 -9.94 -13.25
C THR A 250 8.29 -9.75 -14.73
N ALA A 251 7.97 -10.84 -15.42
CA ALA A 251 7.43 -10.82 -16.77
C ALA A 251 6.24 -11.76 -16.79
N TYR A 252 5.14 -11.33 -17.38
CA TYR A 252 3.91 -12.11 -17.39
C TYR A 252 3.16 -11.97 -18.71
N TYR A 253 2.35 -13.00 -18.98
CA TYR A 253 1.41 -13.02 -20.08
C TYR A 253 0.14 -13.77 -19.66
N PHE A 254 -1.01 -13.14 -19.88
CA PHE A 254 -2.33 -13.74 -19.67
C PHE A 254 -3.09 -13.75 -21.00
N GLY A 255 -3.55 -14.94 -21.40
CA GLY A 255 -4.28 -15.15 -22.64
C GLY A 255 -5.66 -15.74 -22.40
N ARG A 256 -6.70 -15.13 -22.98
CA ARG A 256 -8.04 -15.70 -23.11
C ARG A 256 -8.37 -15.89 -24.58
N ASN A 257 -8.86 -17.07 -24.93
CA ASN A 257 -9.20 -17.41 -26.30
C ASN A 257 -10.54 -18.16 -26.34
N PRO A 258 -11.47 -17.77 -27.23
CA PRO A 258 -12.76 -18.47 -27.41
C PRO A 258 -12.64 -19.99 -27.55
N LYS A 259 -11.54 -20.48 -28.14
CA LYS A 259 -11.31 -21.92 -28.35
C LYS A 259 -11.13 -22.72 -27.06
N VAL A 260 -10.73 -22.07 -25.96
CA VAL A 260 -10.49 -22.72 -24.65
C VAL A 260 -11.45 -22.20 -23.58
N ASN A 261 -12.30 -21.23 -23.91
CA ASN A 261 -13.29 -20.68 -22.99
C ASN A 261 -14.51 -21.60 -22.92
N ALA A 262 -15.08 -21.75 -21.72
CA ALA A 262 -16.42 -22.31 -21.56
C ALA A 262 -17.47 -21.40 -22.26
N ARG A 263 -18.64 -21.98 -22.57
CA ARG A 263 -19.76 -21.22 -23.15
C ARG A 263 -20.24 -20.13 -22.19
N THR A 264 -20.60 -18.96 -22.72
CA THR A 264 -21.11 -17.84 -21.91
C THR A 264 -22.47 -18.18 -21.30
N ASN A 265 -23.32 -18.86 -22.07
CA ASN A 265 -24.60 -19.34 -21.59
C ASN A 265 -24.74 -20.81 -22.01
N SER A 266 -24.81 -21.71 -21.02
CA SER A 266 -24.96 -23.15 -21.24
C SER A 266 -26.35 -23.52 -21.75
N VAL A 267 -27.38 -22.73 -21.42
CA VAL A 267 -28.78 -22.96 -21.81
C VAL A 267 -29.04 -22.53 -23.26
N LEU A 268 -28.59 -21.32 -23.63
CA LEU A 268 -28.70 -20.79 -25.00
C LEU A 268 -27.57 -21.26 -25.91
N ASN A 269 -26.65 -22.07 -25.38
CA ASN A 269 -25.49 -22.61 -26.09
C ASN A 269 -24.56 -21.53 -26.69
N THR A 270 -24.62 -20.30 -26.18
CA THR A 270 -23.92 -19.12 -26.74
C THR A 270 -22.40 -19.23 -26.55
N PRO A 271 -21.60 -19.14 -27.63
CA PRO A 271 -20.15 -19.22 -27.53
C PRO A 271 -19.58 -18.00 -26.79
N ASN A 272 -18.51 -18.21 -26.04
CA ASN A 272 -17.75 -17.13 -25.45
C ASN A 272 -16.74 -16.61 -26.49
N LEU A 273 -16.99 -15.41 -27.03
CA LEU A 273 -16.17 -14.81 -28.07
C LEU A 273 -15.06 -13.89 -27.53
N VAL A 274 -14.90 -13.79 -26.20
CA VAL A 274 -13.90 -12.94 -25.57
C VAL A 274 -12.50 -13.42 -25.92
N ARG A 275 -11.70 -12.54 -26.54
CA ARG A 275 -10.28 -12.72 -26.76
C ARG A 275 -9.53 -11.61 -26.04
N ASN A 276 -8.64 -11.97 -25.13
CA ASN A 276 -7.84 -10.99 -24.40
C ASN A 276 -6.39 -11.44 -24.31
N HIS A 277 -5.47 -10.50 -24.53
CA HIS A 277 -4.04 -10.70 -24.38
C HIS A 277 -3.51 -9.59 -23.49
N ILE A 278 -3.00 -9.97 -22.33
CA ILE A 278 -2.37 -9.05 -21.39
C ILE A 278 -0.91 -9.47 -21.29
N TRP A 279 0.01 -8.55 -21.46
CA TRP A 279 1.44 -8.80 -21.28
C TRP A 279 2.04 -7.64 -20.53
N GLY A 280 3.09 -7.91 -19.79
CA GLY A 280 3.74 -6.87 -19.03
C GLY A 280 4.88 -7.39 -18.19
N GLY A 281 5.41 -6.49 -17.40
CA GLY A 281 6.48 -6.79 -16.49
C GLY A 281 6.79 -5.63 -15.57
N THR A 282 7.60 -5.94 -14.57
CA THR A 282 8.15 -4.98 -13.63
C THR A 282 9.64 -5.15 -13.54
N ILE A 283 10.35 -4.06 -13.25
CA ILE A 283 11.78 -4.08 -12.98
C ILE A 283 12.06 -3.11 -11.83
N GLY A 284 12.74 -3.61 -10.81
CA GLY A 284 13.23 -2.86 -9.66
C GLY A 284 14.74 -3.01 -9.57
N ASN A 285 15.44 -1.90 -9.35
CA ASN A 285 16.89 -1.89 -9.24
C ASN A 285 17.39 -0.67 -8.44
N PRO A 286 18.57 -0.77 -7.80
CA PRO A 286 19.27 0.40 -7.31
C PRO A 286 19.97 1.12 -8.46
N ILE A 287 19.89 2.45 -8.52
CA ILE A 287 20.83 3.29 -9.27
C ILE A 287 22.08 3.49 -8.42
N VAL A 288 21.88 3.83 -7.13
CA VAL A 288 22.94 3.94 -6.13
C VAL A 288 22.50 3.13 -4.91
N LYS A 289 23.26 2.06 -4.60
CA LYS A 289 22.95 1.19 -3.45
C LYS A 289 22.77 2.00 -2.17
N ASN A 290 21.77 1.63 -1.38
CA ASN A 290 21.39 2.29 -0.12
C ASN A 290 20.96 3.76 -0.22
N LYS A 291 20.75 4.31 -1.43
CA LYS A 291 20.48 5.76 -1.60
C LYS A 291 19.46 6.10 -2.67
N LEU A 292 19.54 5.47 -3.84
CA LEU A 292 18.69 5.80 -4.98
C LEU A 292 18.23 4.53 -5.67
N PHE A 293 16.92 4.38 -5.76
CA PHE A 293 16.24 3.21 -6.28
C PHE A 293 15.26 3.59 -7.38
N THR A 294 15.02 2.67 -8.30
CA THR A 294 14.01 2.81 -9.34
C THR A 294 13.14 1.58 -9.37
N PHE A 295 11.86 1.81 -9.66
CA PHE A 295 10.88 0.79 -9.99
C PHE A 295 10.14 1.23 -11.24
N THR A 296 9.97 0.32 -12.19
CA THR A 296 9.25 0.57 -13.44
C THR A 296 8.31 -0.58 -13.70
N SER A 297 7.10 -0.25 -14.15
CA SER A 297 6.09 -1.24 -14.55
C SER A 297 5.55 -0.89 -15.93
N TYR A 298 5.21 -1.93 -16.68
CA TYR A 298 4.55 -1.80 -17.97
C TYR A 298 3.52 -2.92 -18.10
N GLU A 299 2.32 -2.57 -18.55
CA GLU A 299 1.28 -3.52 -18.91
C GLU A 299 0.59 -3.07 -20.19
N GLY A 300 0.43 -4.01 -21.12
CA GLY A 300 -0.29 -3.83 -22.38
C GLY A 300 -1.46 -4.78 -22.46
N TRP A 301 -2.61 -4.25 -22.87
CA TRP A 301 -3.82 -5.04 -23.11
C TRP A 301 -4.22 -4.97 -24.58
N ARG A 302 -4.56 -6.12 -25.15
CA ARG A 302 -5.24 -6.24 -26.44
C ARG A 302 -6.47 -7.11 -26.25
N SER A 303 -7.59 -6.45 -25.99
CA SER A 303 -8.90 -7.10 -25.89
C SER A 303 -9.70 -6.97 -27.19
N GLN A 304 -10.40 -8.03 -27.55
CA GLN A 304 -11.44 -8.07 -28.57
C GLN A 304 -12.68 -8.68 -27.91
N GLU A 305 -13.63 -7.81 -27.61
CA GLU A 305 -14.93 -8.17 -27.07
C GLU A 305 -15.96 -7.69 -28.10
N PRO A 306 -16.61 -8.60 -28.85
CA PRO A 306 -17.66 -8.18 -29.75
C PRO A 306 -18.81 -7.61 -28.91
N ASN A 307 -19.16 -6.35 -29.15
CA ASN A 307 -20.40 -5.80 -28.62
C ASN A 307 -21.54 -6.68 -29.12
N ALA A 308 -22.39 -7.15 -28.21
CA ALA A 308 -23.68 -7.69 -28.59
C ALA A 308 -24.52 -6.51 -29.12
N THR A 309 -24.37 -6.20 -30.40
CA THR A 309 -25.37 -5.41 -31.12
C THR A 309 -26.61 -6.31 -31.19
N ILE A 310 -27.61 -5.96 -30.39
CA ILE A 310 -28.98 -6.46 -30.54
C ILE A 310 -29.61 -5.70 -31.69
#